data_AF-A0A7X8KW90-F1
#
_entry.id   AF-A0A7X8KW90-F1
#
_cell.length_a   1.000
_cell.length_b   1.000
_cell.length_c   1.000
_cell.angle_alpha   90.00
_cell.angle_beta   90.00
_cell.angle_gamma   90.00
#
_symmetry.space_group_name_H-M   'P 1'
#
loop_
_entity.id
_entity.type
_entity.pdbx_description
1 polymer ?
#
loop_
_entity_poly.entity_id
_entity_poly.type
_entity_poly.pdbx_seq_one_letter_code
_entity_poly.pdbx_strand_id
1 'polypeptide(L)'
;MHNNYVYIKIPSLSVNESFARAAVAAFCSSLNPTVNEITEIKTAVSEAVTNAVVHAYEDKIGEIEIQCRIKGRVVEIIVEDSGCGIADVEKAREPLFTTKPELERSGMGFSV
;
A
#
# COMPACT_ATOMS: atom_id res chain seq x y z
N MET A 1 -22.41 9.53 13.28
CA MET A 1 -21.18 8.85 12.85
C MET A 1 -20.33 9.87 12.13
N HIS A 2 -19.09 10.10 12.57
CA HIS A 2 -18.22 11.10 11.95
C HIS A 2 -17.50 10.48 10.76
N ASN A 3 -17.54 11.16 9.61
CA ASN A 3 -16.66 10.85 8.49
C ASN A 3 -15.29 11.42 8.86
N ASN A 4 -14.24 10.60 8.76
CA ASN A 4 -12.87 11.04 9.00
C ASN A 4 -12.01 10.66 7.80
N TYR A 5 -10.96 11.43 7.55
CA TYR A 5 -10.03 11.15 6.47
C TYR A 5 -8.62 11.62 6.80
N VAL A 6 -7.64 11.01 6.17
CA VAL A 6 -6.23 11.46 6.18
C VAL A 6 -5.63 11.28 4.79
N TYR A 7 -4.78 12.22 4.42
CA TYR A 7 -3.94 12.18 3.22
C TYR A 7 -2.48 12.19 3.66
N ILE A 8 -1.70 11.24 3.18
CA ILE A 8 -0.28 11.10 3.47
C ILE A 8 0.44 11.10 2.14
N LYS A 9 1.46 11.95 2.00
CA LYS A 9 2.33 11.99 0.84
C LYS A 9 3.76 11.76 1.29
N ILE A 10 4.40 10.73 0.73
CA ILE A 10 5.74 10.30 1.11
C ILE A 10 6.60 10.05 -0.13
N PRO A 11 7.93 10.32 -0.08
CA PRO A 11 8.85 9.86 -1.11
C PRO A 11 8.85 8.33 -1.21
N SER A 12 9.07 7.78 -2.41
CA SER A 12 9.17 6.34 -2.71
C SER A 12 10.47 5.69 -2.18
N LEU A 13 10.77 5.90 -0.90
CA LEU A 13 11.92 5.35 -0.19
C LEU A 13 11.47 4.16 0.67
N SER A 14 12.19 3.04 0.61
CA SER A 14 11.84 1.83 1.40
C SER A 14 11.74 2.07 2.90
N VAL A 15 12.48 3.04 3.45
CA VAL A 15 12.36 3.41 4.88
C VAL A 15 10.95 3.88 5.25
N ASN A 16 10.21 4.44 4.30
CA ASN A 16 8.85 4.96 4.52
C ASN A 16 7.77 3.87 4.49
N GLU A 17 8.06 2.66 4.04
CA GLU A 17 7.12 1.53 4.08
C GLU A 17 6.65 1.26 5.52
N SER A 18 7.58 1.38 6.48
CA SER A 18 7.30 1.19 7.91
C SER A 18 6.44 2.27 8.52
N PHE A 19 6.68 3.50 8.11
CA PHE A 19 5.89 4.65 8.50
C PHE A 19 4.46 4.53 7.94
N ALA A 20 4.31 4.23 6.65
CA ALA A 20 3.01 4.13 5.98
C ALA A 20 2.08 3.14 6.68
N ARG A 21 2.52 1.89 6.88
CA ARG A 21 1.70 0.87 7.56
C ARG A 21 1.37 1.23 9.01
N ALA A 22 2.29 1.87 9.72
CA ALA A 22 2.06 2.29 11.10
C ALA A 22 1.04 3.45 11.17
N ALA A 23 1.17 4.44 10.30
CA ALA A 23 0.29 5.61 10.23
C ALA A 23 -1.14 5.21 9.86
N VAL A 24 -1.32 4.36 8.83
CA VAL A 24 -2.64 3.87 8.42
C VAL A 24 -3.27 3.02 9.53
N ALA A 25 -2.52 2.11 10.17
CA ALA A 25 -3.03 1.32 11.28
C ALA A 25 -3.45 2.19 12.48
N ALA A 26 -2.67 3.23 12.80
CA ALA A 26 -3.00 4.19 13.85
C ALA A 26 -4.30 4.95 13.53
N PHE A 27 -4.49 5.38 12.28
CA PHE A 27 -5.73 6.02 11.84
C PHE A 27 -6.96 5.09 11.99
N CYS A 28 -6.82 3.83 11.57
CA CYS A 28 -7.88 2.82 11.66
C CYS A 28 -8.19 2.38 13.10
N SER A 29 -7.27 2.58 14.05
CA SER A 29 -7.46 2.20 15.47
C SER A 29 -8.67 2.85 16.12
N SER A 30 -9.10 4.02 15.61
CA SER A 30 -10.29 4.74 16.06
C SER A 30 -11.60 3.92 15.93
N LEU A 31 -11.61 2.87 15.10
CA LEU A 31 -12.75 1.96 14.93
C LEU A 31 -12.78 0.80 15.93
N ASN A 32 -11.79 0.72 16.83
CA ASN A 32 -11.56 -0.41 17.73
C ASN A 32 -11.49 -1.77 16.99
N PRO A 33 -10.64 -1.91 15.96
CA PRO A 33 -10.43 -3.18 15.28
C PRO A 33 -9.74 -4.20 16.18
N THR A 34 -9.90 -5.47 15.84
CA THR A 34 -9.14 -6.58 16.42
C THR A 34 -7.66 -6.52 16.00
N VAL A 35 -6.81 -7.23 16.73
CA VAL A 35 -5.38 -7.36 16.38
C VAL A 35 -5.19 -7.97 14.99
N ASN A 36 -6.05 -8.91 14.62
CA ASN A 36 -6.01 -9.55 13.30
C ASN A 36 -6.35 -8.55 12.20
N GLU A 37 -7.44 -7.78 12.33
CA GLU A 37 -7.82 -6.74 11.36
C GLU A 37 -6.71 -5.68 11.20
N ILE A 38 -6.06 -5.26 12.30
CA ILE A 38 -4.91 -4.33 12.22
C ILE A 38 -3.74 -4.97 11.47
N THR A 39 -3.51 -6.26 11.67
CA THR A 39 -2.42 -6.98 11.00
C THR A 39 -2.69 -7.07 9.51
N GLU A 40 -3.91 -7.41 9.11
CA GLU A 40 -4.35 -7.45 7.71
C GLU A 40 -4.23 -6.07 7.04
N ILE A 41 -4.68 -5.00 7.71
CA ILE A 41 -4.52 -3.62 7.22
C ILE A 41 -3.04 -3.29 6.99
N LYS A 42 -2.16 -3.63 7.94
CA LYS A 42 -0.72 -3.38 7.80
C LYS A 42 -0.12 -4.15 6.64
N THR A 43 -0.51 -5.40 6.46
CA THR A 43 -0.02 -6.24 5.35
C THR A 43 -0.47 -5.66 4.01
N ALA A 44 -1.76 -5.36 3.84
CA ALA A 44 -2.30 -4.79 2.59
C ALA A 44 -1.62 -3.45 2.23
N VAL A 45 -1.45 -2.55 3.22
CA VAL A 45 -0.74 -1.28 3.02
C VAL A 45 0.73 -1.52 2.69
N SER A 46 1.37 -2.50 3.32
CA SER A 46 2.77 -2.85 3.04
C SER A 46 2.95 -3.33 1.61
N GLU A 47 2.09 -4.23 1.13
CA GLU A 47 2.17 -4.74 -0.25
C GLU A 47 1.93 -3.62 -1.27
N ALA A 48 0.88 -2.82 -1.08
CA ALA A 48 0.57 -1.71 -1.99
C ALA A 48 1.69 -0.66 -2.05
N VAL A 49 2.24 -0.24 -0.90
CA VAL A 49 3.34 0.73 -0.85
C VAL A 49 4.64 0.12 -1.37
N THR A 50 4.92 -1.15 -1.08
CA THR A 50 6.10 -1.85 -1.62
C THR A 50 6.04 -1.91 -3.14
N ASN A 51 4.86 -2.16 -3.72
CA ASN A 51 4.69 -2.19 -5.16
C ASN A 51 5.05 -0.84 -5.79
N ALA A 52 4.58 0.27 -5.21
CA ALA A 52 4.93 1.60 -5.67
C ALA A 52 6.43 1.91 -5.49
N VAL A 53 7.03 1.52 -4.38
CA VAL A 53 8.48 1.72 -4.15
C VAL A 53 9.33 0.93 -5.15
N VAL A 54 8.98 -0.33 -5.42
CA VAL A 54 9.82 -1.26 -6.19
C VAL A 54 9.59 -1.15 -7.69
N HIS A 55 8.35 -1.01 -8.12
CA HIS A 55 7.97 -1.16 -9.52
C HIS A 55 7.67 0.17 -10.22
N ALA A 56 7.19 1.19 -9.51
CA ALA A 56 6.70 2.40 -10.15
C ALA A 56 7.82 3.35 -10.63
N TYR A 57 8.91 3.46 -9.86
CA TYR A 57 9.86 4.56 -10.03
C TYR A 57 11.27 4.17 -10.48
N GLU A 58 11.52 2.90 -10.81
CA GLU A 58 12.82 2.40 -11.32
C GLU A 58 14.02 3.02 -10.56
N ASP A 59 14.82 3.87 -11.24
CA ASP A 59 16.04 4.48 -10.69
C ASP A 59 15.85 5.91 -10.16
N LYS A 60 14.59 6.36 -9.97
CA LYS A 60 14.28 7.69 -9.42
C LYS A 60 13.43 7.59 -8.16
N ILE A 61 13.44 8.66 -7.37
CA ILE A 61 12.52 8.82 -6.24
C ILE A 61 11.28 9.55 -6.74
N GLY A 62 10.13 8.89 -6.63
CA GLY A 62 8.82 9.46 -6.85
C GLY A 62 8.09 9.77 -5.56
N GLU A 63 6.79 10.05 -5.67
CA GLU A 63 5.91 10.36 -4.55
C GLU A 63 4.77 9.34 -4.50
N ILE A 64 4.53 8.77 -3.33
CA ILE A 64 3.42 7.85 -3.08
C ILE A 64 2.36 8.61 -2.26
N GLU A 65 1.13 8.59 -2.74
CA GLU A 65 -0.03 9.19 -2.08
C GLU A 65 -0.88 8.10 -1.44
N ILE A 66 -1.17 8.24 -0.14
CA ILE A 66 -2.01 7.32 0.62
C ILE A 66 -3.21 8.11 1.15
N GLN A 67 -4.40 7.73 0.73
CA GLN A 67 -5.67 8.30 1.19
C GLN A 67 -6.40 7.27 2.03
N CYS A 68 -6.77 7.62 3.25
CA CYS A 68 -7.64 6.78 4.08
C CYS A 68 -8.92 7.52 4.40
N ARG A 69 -10.07 6.86 4.23
CA ARG A 69 -11.40 7.40 4.55
C ARG A 69 -12.16 6.42 5.42
N ILE A 70 -12.79 6.94 6.47
CA ILE A 70 -13.65 6.17 7.37
C ILE A 70 -15.09 6.64 7.18
N LYS A 71 -15.98 5.70 6.84
CA LYS A 71 -17.43 5.92 6.76
C LYS A 71 -18.17 4.83 7.54
N GLY A 72 -18.64 5.19 8.74
CA GLY A 72 -19.25 4.22 9.65
C GLY A 72 -18.22 3.18 10.12
N ARG A 73 -18.39 1.92 9.74
CA ARG A 73 -17.44 0.82 10.00
C ARG A 73 -16.60 0.42 8.79
N VAL A 74 -16.71 1.15 7.68
CA VAL A 74 -15.96 0.87 6.46
C VAL A 74 -14.72 1.78 6.41
N VAL A 75 -13.57 1.18 6.14
CA VAL A 75 -12.32 1.87 5.83
C VAL A 75 -12.04 1.70 4.34
N GLU A 76 -11.83 2.80 3.64
CA GLU A 76 -11.29 2.84 2.29
C GLU A 76 -9.84 3.32 2.37
N ILE A 77 -8.93 2.58 1.74
CA ILE A 77 -7.51 2.91 1.65
C ILE A 77 -7.14 2.91 0.18
N ILE A 78 -6.61 4.03 -0.31
CA ILE A 78 -6.14 4.21 -1.68
C ILE A 78 -4.66 4.50 -1.61
N VAL A 79 -3.84 3.71 -2.31
CA VAL A 79 -2.41 3.96 -2.52
C VAL A 79 -2.22 4.26 -4.00
N GLU A 80 -1.68 5.43 -4.31
CA GLU A 80 -1.48 5.91 -5.67
C GLU A 80 -0.03 6.32 -5.89
N ASP A 81 0.46 6.00 -7.08
CA ASP A 81 1.73 6.46 -7.61
C ASP A 81 1.51 7.01 -9.04
N SER A 82 2.48 7.76 -9.53
CA SER A 82 2.52 8.31 -10.89
C SER A 82 3.77 7.81 -11.62
N GLY A 83 4.14 6.56 -11.41
CA GLY A 83 5.31 5.92 -11.99
C GLY A 83 5.09 5.42 -13.42
N CYS A 84 5.86 4.41 -13.82
CA CYS A 84 5.79 3.82 -15.15
C CYS A 84 4.49 3.03 -15.43
N GLY A 85 3.74 2.70 -14.37
CA GLY A 85 2.48 1.98 -14.45
C GLY A 85 2.66 0.49 -14.76
N ILE A 86 1.54 -0.17 -15.05
CA ILE A 86 1.48 -1.61 -15.31
C ILE A 86 0.94 -1.82 -16.72
N ALA A 87 1.77 -2.39 -17.61
CA ALA A 87 1.40 -2.60 -19.01
C ALA A 87 0.28 -3.64 -19.19
N ASP A 88 0.28 -4.69 -18.35
CA ASP A 88 -0.73 -5.76 -18.34
C ASP A 88 -1.15 -6.04 -16.90
N VAL A 89 -2.30 -5.47 -16.50
CA VAL A 89 -2.81 -5.56 -15.13
C VAL A 89 -3.29 -6.98 -14.80
N GLU A 90 -3.88 -7.68 -15.76
CA GLU A 90 -4.36 -9.05 -15.53
C GLU A 90 -3.19 -9.98 -15.25
N LYS A 91 -2.12 -9.86 -16.06
CA LYS A 91 -0.88 -10.62 -15.82
C LYS A 91 -0.22 -10.23 -14.50
N ALA A 92 -0.22 -8.95 -14.13
CA ALA A 92 0.37 -8.49 -12.87
C ALA A 92 -0.33 -9.08 -11.63
N ARG A 93 -1.59 -9.51 -11.76
CA ARG A 93 -2.38 -10.13 -10.69
C ARG A 93 -2.20 -11.65 -10.62
N GLU A 94 -1.54 -12.26 -11.60
CA GLU A 94 -1.21 -13.69 -11.54
C GLU A 94 -0.28 -13.96 -10.35
N PRO A 95 -0.58 -14.96 -9.50
CA PRO A 95 0.31 -15.32 -8.40
C PRO A 95 1.72 -15.65 -8.91
N LEU A 96 2.73 -15.22 -8.16
CA LEU A 96 4.16 -15.44 -8.44
C LEU A 96 4.73 -14.62 -9.61
N PHE A 97 3.94 -13.76 -10.25
CA PHE A 97 4.44 -12.88 -11.29
C PHE A 97 5.21 -11.68 -10.70
N THR A 98 6.38 -11.36 -11.27
CA THR A 98 7.16 -10.17 -10.91
C THR A 98 7.94 -9.64 -12.11
N THR A 99 8.07 -8.32 -12.22
CA THR A 99 8.93 -7.67 -13.22
C THR A 99 10.37 -7.47 -12.73
N LYS A 100 10.67 -7.83 -11.47
CA LYS A 100 11.97 -7.67 -10.82
C LYS A 100 12.43 -8.97 -10.14
N PRO A 101 12.62 -10.08 -10.87
CA PRO A 101 13.04 -11.36 -10.30
C PRO A 101 14.41 -11.31 -9.61
N GLU A 102 15.29 -10.41 -10.05
CA GLU A 102 16.62 -10.17 -9.47
C GLU A 102 16.59 -9.60 -8.04
N LEU A 103 15.44 -9.06 -7.60
CA LEU A 103 15.24 -8.55 -6.24
C LEU A 103 14.61 -9.59 -5.29
N GLU A 104 14.63 -10.88 -5.66
CA GLU A 104 14.07 -12.02 -4.89
C GLU A 104 12.61 -11.80 -4.45
N ARG A 105 11.81 -11.11 -5.27
CA ARG A 105 10.40 -10.82 -4.96
C ARG A 105 9.52 -12.01 -5.29
N SER A 106 8.63 -12.36 -4.37
CA SER A 106 7.78 -13.55 -4.45
C SER A 106 6.62 -13.44 -5.44
N GLY A 107 6.27 -12.23 -5.92
CA GLY A 107 5.12 -12.01 -6.80
C GLY A 107 3.75 -12.27 -6.12
N MET A 108 3.69 -12.13 -4.79
CA MET A 108 2.48 -12.43 -4.01
C MET A 108 1.64 -11.21 -3.64
N GLY A 109 2.09 -9.99 -3.94
CA GLY A 109 1.50 -8.76 -3.38
C GLY A 109 0.02 -8.50 -3.72
N PHE A 110 -0.49 -9.05 -4.82
CA PHE A 110 -1.93 -8.97 -5.17
C PHE A 110 -2.79 -10.13 -4.63
N SER A 111 -2.16 -11.15 -4.03
CA SER A 111 -2.82 -12.35 -3.52
C SER A 111 -3.00 -12.36 -1.99
N VAL A 112 -2.66 -11.25 -1.32
CA VAL A 112 -2.67 -11.11 0.15
C VAL A 112 -3.94 -10.42 0.63
#